data_AF-A0A497FJF9-F1
#
_entry.id   AF-A0A497FJF9-F1
#
_cell.length_a   1.000
_cell.length_b   1.000
_cell.length_c   1.000
_cell.angle_alpha   90.00
_cell.angle_beta   90.00
_cell.angle_gamma   90.00
#
_symmetry.space_group_name_H-M   'P 1'
#
loop_
_entity.id
_entity.type
_entity.pdbx_description
1 polymer ?
#
loop_
_entity_poly.entity_id
_entity_poly.type
_entity_poly.pdbx_seq_one_letter_code
_entity_poly.pdbx_strand_id
1 'polypeptide(L)' 'MDFIARIADTVYVLSAGEVVGLGKARKVLLDESLLSKAELVPPLIARVAKLLFDRRSPLPLTLEELKDMLEQHQNS' A
#
# COMPACT_ATOMS: atom_id res chain seq x y z
N MET A 1 -0.74 -0.82 9.37
CA MET A 1 -0.13 -0.62 8.04
C MET A 1 0.03 0.86 7.68
N ASP A 2 -0.98 1.70 7.92
CA ASP A 2 -0.97 3.11 7.48
C ASP A 2 0.14 3.97 8.12
N PHE A 3 0.48 3.70 9.38
CA PHE A 3 1.62 4.37 10.02
C PHE A 3 2.94 4.04 9.31
N ILE A 4 3.19 2.76 9.02
CA ILE A 4 4.41 2.27 8.33
C ILE A 4 4.50 2.89 6.93
N ALA A 5 3.38 2.89 6.20
CA ALA A 5 3.26 3.51 4.88
C ALA A 5 3.73 4.98 4.85
N ARG A 6 3.55 5.73 5.94
CA ARG A 6 3.91 7.14 6.03
C ARG A 6 5.36 7.41 6.41
N ILE A 7 5.98 6.52 7.19
CA ILE A 7 7.28 6.81 7.83
C ILE A 7 8.44 5.94 7.33
N ALA A 8 8.15 4.80 6.70
CA ALA A 8 9.17 3.82 6.38
C ALA A 8 9.62 3.93 4.93
N ASP A 9 10.94 4.00 4.71
CA ASP A 9 11.52 3.84 3.38
C ASP A 9 11.58 2.37 2.94
N THR A 10 11.83 1.48 3.90
CA THR A 10 12.07 0.04 3.72
C THR A 10 11.26 -0.75 4.73
N VAL A 11 10.68 -1.87 4.29
CA VAL A 11 9.85 -2.75 5.11
C VAL A 11 10.37 -4.18 5.01
N TYR A 12 10.45 -4.84 6.17
CA TYR A 12 10.59 -6.29 6.31
C TYR A 12 9.24 -6.86 6.73
N VAL A 13 8.80 -7.93 6.08
CA VAL A 13 7.61 -8.68 6.47
C VAL A 13 8.08 -9.98 7.08
N LEU A 14 7.63 -10.23 8.31
CA LEU A 14 7.92 -11.44 9.04
C LEU A 14 6.67 -12.30 9.17
N SER A 15 6.84 -13.61 9.07
CA SER A 15 5.82 -14.61 9.37
C SER A 15 6.49 -15.77 10.10
N ALA A 16 5.91 -16.22 11.21
CA ALA A 16 6.45 -17.32 12.02
C ALA A 16 7.95 -17.19 12.39
N GLY A 17 8.44 -15.97 12.63
CA GLY A 17 9.85 -15.71 12.99
C GLY A 17 10.82 -15.62 11.82
N GLU A 18 10.35 -15.79 10.58
CA GLU A 18 11.17 -15.70 9.37
C GLU A 18 10.82 -14.49 8.52
N VAL A 19 11.82 -13.94 7.80
CA VAL A 19 11.60 -12.85 6.84
C VAL A 19 11.02 -13.45 5.55
N VAL A 20 9.77 -13.12 5.26
CA VAL A 20 9.07 -13.55 4.04
C VAL A 20 9.05 -12.48 2.95
N GLY A 21 9.41 -11.23 3.28
CA GLY A 21 9.48 -10.11 2.34
C GLY A 21 10.43 -9.01 2.78
N LEU A 22 11.08 -8.37 1.81
CA LEU A 22 11.98 -7.23 2.01
C LEU A 22 11.95 -6.30 0.79
N GLY A 23 11.83 -5.00 1.03
CA GLY A 23 12.09 -3.99 0.01
C GLY A 23 11.56 -2.60 0.38
N LYS A 24 11.50 -1.73 -0.63
CA LYS A 24 10.88 -0.40 -0.49
C LYS A 24 9.44 -0.51 0.00
N ALA A 25 9.03 0.35 0.92
CA ALA A 25 7.71 0.30 1.55
C ALA A 25 6.57 0.21 0.53
N ARG A 26 6.57 1.08 -0.49
CA ARG A 26 5.57 1.03 -1.58
C ARG A 26 5.48 -0.33 -2.27
N LYS A 27 6.61 -0.95 -2.59
CA LYS A 27 6.63 -2.24 -3.30
C LYS A 27 6.07 -3.36 -2.42
N VAL A 28 6.46 -3.36 -1.14
CA VAL A 28 6.06 -4.41 -0.18
C VAL A 28 4.60 -4.24 0.26
N LEU A 29 4.20 -3.03 0.62
CA LEU A 29 2.88 -2.74 1.20
C LEU A 29 1.75 -2.76 0.18
N LEU A 30 2.06 -2.73 -1.12
CA LEU A 30 1.07 -2.89 -2.20
C LEU A 30 1.09 -4.30 -2.82
N ASP A 31 1.96 -5.19 -2.37
CA ASP A 31 2.02 -6.58 -2.84
C ASP A 31 1.08 -7.46 -2.00
N GLU A 32 -0.17 -7.58 -2.44
CA GLU A 32 -1.19 -8.43 -1.79
C GLU A 32 -0.77 -9.91 -1.67
N SER A 33 0.00 -10.41 -2.65
CA SER A 33 0.45 -11.80 -2.65
C SER A 33 1.53 -12.05 -1.60
N LEU A 34 2.40 -11.06 -1.38
CA LEU A 34 3.42 -11.10 -0.33
C LEU A 34 2.79 -10.94 1.05
N LEU A 35 1.92 -9.94 1.23
CA LEU A 35 1.31 -9.64 2.53
C LEU A 35 0.42 -10.78 3.04
N SER A 36 -0.31 -11.45 2.15
CA SER A 36 -1.17 -12.58 2.53
C SER A 36 -0.40 -13.77 3.14
N LYS A 37 0.90 -13.94 2.81
CA LYS A 37 1.78 -14.96 3.45
C LYS A 37 2.04 -14.71 4.94
N ALA A 38 1.78 -13.49 5.40
CA ALA A 38 1.93 -13.07 6.80
C ALA A 38 0.58 -12.67 7.43
N GLU A 39 -0.54 -13.06 6.82
CA GLU A 39 -1.90 -12.67 7.27
C GLU A 39 -2.10 -11.14 7.32
N LEU A 40 -1.34 -10.41 6.50
CA LEU A 40 -1.41 -8.96 6.38
C LEU A 40 -2.21 -8.57 5.13
N VAL A 41 -2.74 -7.35 5.15
CA VAL A 41 -3.41 -6.72 4.02
C VAL A 41 -2.77 -5.37 3.71
N PRO A 42 -2.89 -4.84 2.49
CA PRO A 42 -2.40 -3.50 2.16
C PRO A 42 -3.01 -2.41 3.07
N PRO A 43 -2.35 -1.24 3.20
CA PRO A 43 -2.89 -0.08 3.90
C PRO A 43 -4.33 0.26 3.47
N LEU A 44 -5.12 0.81 4.39
CA LEU A 44 -6.53 1.11 4.14
C LEU A 44 -6.70 2.03 2.94
N ILE A 45 -5.84 3.04 2.83
CA ILE A 45 -5.86 4.02 1.75
C ILE A 45 -5.71 3.36 0.37
N ALA A 46 -4.77 2.42 0.22
CA ALA A 46 -4.58 1.67 -1.02
C ALA A 46 -5.81 0.83 -1.38
N ARG A 47 -6.44 0.20 -0.37
CA ARG A 47 -7.65 -0.63 -0.56
C ARG A 47 -8.86 0.21 -0.97
N VAL A 48 -9.04 1.38 -0.36
CA VAL A 48 -10.11 2.34 -0.73
C VAL A 48 -9.91 2.81 -2.16
N ALA A 49 -8.71 3.24 -2.52
CA ALA A 49 -8.41 3.68 -3.88
C ALA A 49 -8.67 2.59 -4.93
N LYS A 50 -8.35 1.33 -4.62
CA LYS A 50 -8.63 0.19 -5.50
C LYS A 50 -10.12 0.03 -5.79
N LEU A 51 -10.99 0.30 -4.81
CA LEU A 51 -12.45 0.27 -4.98
C LEU A 51 -12.97 1.46 -5.79
N LEU A 52 -12.35 2.63 -5.66
CA LEU A 52 -12.79 3.86 -6.33
C LEU A 52 -12.35 3.96 -7.80
N PHE A 53 -11.16 3.44 -8.13
CA PHE A 53 -10.50 3.68 -9.43
C PHE A 53 -10.25 2.41 -10.25
N ASP A 54 -10.95 1.31 -9.91
CA ASP A 54 -10.98 0.07 -10.69
C ASP A 54 -9.59 -0.50 -11.07
N ARG A 55 -8.69 -0.54 -10.08
CA ARG A 55 -7.30 -1.05 -10.16
C ARG A 55 -6.32 -0.26 -11.05
N ARG A 56 -6.56 1.03 -11.35
CA ARG A 56 -5.53 1.85 -12.01
C ARG A 56 -4.26 1.91 -11.14
N SER A 57 -3.13 1.59 -11.75
CA SER A 57 -1.79 1.75 -11.16
C SER A 57 -1.26 3.15 -11.51
N PRO A 58 -0.60 3.86 -10.58
CA PRO A 58 -0.23 3.45 -9.22
C PRO A 58 -1.31 3.73 -8.15
N LEU A 59 -1.44 2.83 -7.17
CA LEU A 59 -2.29 3.05 -5.98
C LEU A 59 -1.61 4.00 -4.98
N PRO A 60 -2.37 4.83 -4.25
CA PRO A 60 -1.84 5.68 -3.21
C PRO A 60 -1.52 4.86 -1.96
N LEU A 61 -0.43 5.23 -1.30
CA LEU A 61 0.06 4.65 -0.06
C LEU A 61 -0.31 5.51 1.16
N THR A 62 -0.44 6.83 0.97
CA THR A 62 -0.82 7.79 2.02
C THR A 62 -2.09 8.56 1.67
N LEU A 63 -2.69 9.20 2.67
CA LEU A 63 -3.90 10.01 2.52
C LEU A 63 -3.65 11.19 1.57
N GLU A 64 -2.47 11.81 1.65
CA GLU A 64 -2.07 12.94 0.81
C GLU A 64 -2.01 12.51 -0.66
N GLU A 65 -1.41 11.36 -0.96
CA GLU A 65 -1.39 10.82 -2.32
C GLU A 65 -2.81 10.54 -2.85
N LEU A 66 -3.71 10.00 -2.02
CA LEU A 66 -5.11 9.79 -2.41
C LEU A 66 -5.83 11.12 -2.68
N LYS A 67 -5.59 12.14 -1.86
CA LYS A 67 -6.14 13.48 -2.06
C LYS A 67 -5.72 14.02 -3.42
N ASP A 68 -4.43 13.97 -3.75
CA ASP A 68 -3.89 14.44 -5.03
C ASP A 68 -4.53 13.68 -6.21
N MET A 69 -4.73 12.37 -6.07
CA MET A 69 -5.40 11.55 -7.09
C MET A 69 -6.88 11.94 -7.31
N LEU A 70 -7.61 12.28 -6.24
CA LEU A 70 -9.01 12.72 -6.31
C LEU A 70 -9.14 14.09 -6.97
N GLU A 71 -8.24 15.02 -6.66
CA GLU A 71 -8.21 16.35 -7.29
C GLU A 71 -7.91 16.25 -8.80
N GLN A 72 -7.02 15.35 -9.22
CA GLN A 72 -6.75 15.10 -10.64
C GLN A 72 -7.95 14.51 -11.39
N HIS A 73 -8.72 13.63 -10.75
CA HIS A 73 -9.93 13.04 -11.35
C HIS A 73 -11.09 14.04 -11.49
N GLN A 74 -11.18 15.07 -10.64
CA GLN A 74 -12.21 16.10 -10.76
C GLN A 74 -11.94 17.11 -11.88
N ASN A 75 -10.68 17.24 -12.31
CA ASN A 75 -10.23 18.16 -13.35
C ASN A 75 -10.11 17.51 -14.75
N SER A 76 -10.49 16.23 -14.88
CA SER A 76 -10.46 15.44 -16.13
C SER A 76 -11.87 15.15 -16.63
#